data_AF-A0A4W5K3Z2-F1
#
_entry.id   AF-A0A4W5K3Z2-F1
#
_cell.length_a   1.000
_cell.length_b   1.000
_cell.length_c   1.000
_cell.angle_alpha   90.00
_cell.angle_beta   90.00
_cell.angle_gamma   90.00
#
_symmetry.space_group_name_H-M   'P 1'
#
loop_
_entity.id
_entity.type
_entity.pdbx_description
1 polymer ?
#
loop_
_entity_poly.entity_id
_entity_poly.type
_entity_poly.pdbx_seq_one_letter_code
_entity_poly.pdbx_strand_id
1 'polypeptide(L)'
;HSDQQALNSIQLKGLYWHGETYVYIAKASEINNTKIMICRSEIDMLDIRECFRMCYEKSLYNMIKEDTSGDYKRTLLALCGGDDDLAGEFFPEAAQLAYKMWETSAMTKVQLRPTIRPASDFDPADDAQNLRKAMKGFGTDEDVIIDIVANRSNEQRQEIRQAFKSILGRDLMKDLKSELSKNLERLIIGLMLTPAEFDAKMMRKAMEGAGTDEHALIEILVTRSNEEIHAMNAAYQDGYKKSMEEAIQSDTSGRFSQILTSLVQGAREQGPADWDRALVDAQELADACNEDSDDMEIKFMSILCTRSFPHLRRVFQEFVRCSNKDIEQIIKQEMSGDVKQAMYGIVRSVKNQPNYIAERLYKAMKCIGTDDRALIRIMVSRSEVDLFNIRKEFKETHDCSLHEFIQVETMVEFPIHARLPLCRPAPMIG
;
A
#
# COMPACT_ATOMS: atom_id res chain seq x y z
N HIS A 1 39.75 3.60 14.37
CA HIS A 1 40.25 2.20 14.50
C HIS A 1 39.13 1.18 14.69
N SER A 2 38.03 1.51 15.38
CA SER A 2 36.81 0.68 15.46
C SER A 2 36.07 0.53 14.13
N ASP A 3 36.07 1.57 13.29
CA ASP A 3 35.31 1.56 12.03
C ASP A 3 36.03 0.78 10.90
N GLN A 4 37.36 0.65 11.00
CA GLN A 4 38.14 -0.18 10.08
C GLN A 4 37.90 -1.68 10.33
N GLN A 5 37.54 -2.08 11.55
CA GLN A 5 37.18 -3.46 11.87
C GLN A 5 35.77 -3.82 11.37
N ALA A 6 34.84 -2.86 11.31
CA ALA A 6 33.54 -3.08 10.68
C ALA A 6 33.68 -3.29 9.15
N LEU A 7 34.51 -2.47 8.48
CA LEU A 7 34.80 -2.61 7.05
C LEU A 7 35.56 -3.90 6.72
N ASN A 8 36.51 -4.32 7.56
CA ASN A 8 37.22 -5.58 7.36
C ASN A 8 36.36 -6.82 7.68
N SER A 9 35.31 -6.69 8.52
CA SER A 9 34.34 -7.76 8.75
C SER A 9 33.43 -8.00 7.54
N ILE A 10 33.26 -6.99 6.68
CA ILE A 10 32.52 -7.07 5.41
C ILE A 10 33.36 -7.79 4.34
N GLN A 11 34.69 -7.70 4.40
CA GLN A 11 35.60 -8.37 3.44
C GLN A 11 35.82 -9.88 3.69
N LEU A 12 35.53 -10.40 4.87
CA LEU A 12 35.88 -11.79 5.26
C LEU A 12 34.73 -12.82 5.15
N LYS A 13 33.55 -12.44 4.63
CA LYS A 13 32.45 -13.37 4.31
C LYS A 13 32.18 -13.40 2.81
N GLY A 14 33.16 -13.88 2.06
CA GLY A 14 33.02 -14.16 0.63
C GLY A 14 31.92 -15.19 0.36
N LEU A 15 31.10 -14.90 -0.66
CA LEU A 15 30.15 -15.75 -1.41
C LEU A 15 28.63 -15.48 -1.28
N TYR A 16 28.14 -14.53 -0.49
CA TYR A 16 26.68 -14.25 -0.45
C TYR A 16 26.31 -12.76 -0.20
N TRP A 17 26.92 -11.79 -0.88
CA TRP A 17 26.67 -10.35 -0.56
C TRP A 17 26.79 -9.40 -1.75
N HIS A 18 26.01 -9.56 -2.82
CA HIS A 18 25.91 -8.52 -3.85
C HIS A 18 24.58 -7.76 -3.80
N GLY A 19 23.44 -8.44 -3.64
CA GLY A 19 22.13 -7.77 -3.55
C GLY A 19 21.93 -6.91 -2.29
N GLU A 20 22.39 -7.37 -1.12
CA GLU A 20 22.18 -6.65 0.15
C GLU A 20 23.04 -5.37 0.26
N THR A 21 24.17 -5.30 -0.45
CA THR A 21 25.06 -4.13 -0.49
C THR A 21 24.38 -2.94 -1.18
N TYR A 22 23.66 -3.18 -2.27
CA TYR A 22 22.92 -2.14 -2.99
C TYR A 22 21.72 -1.62 -2.19
N VAL A 23 21.03 -2.50 -1.46
CA VAL A 23 19.92 -2.12 -0.55
C VAL A 23 20.43 -1.28 0.62
N TYR A 24 21.62 -1.57 1.16
CA TYR A 24 22.25 -0.76 2.21
C TYR A 24 22.72 0.61 1.71
N ILE A 25 23.25 0.69 0.49
CA ILE A 25 23.65 1.93 -0.17
C ILE A 25 22.45 2.88 -0.36
N ALA A 26 21.28 2.31 -0.68
CA ALA A 26 20.04 3.05 -0.88
C ALA A 26 19.46 3.69 0.40
N LYS A 27 19.85 3.19 1.58
CA LYS A 27 19.34 3.61 2.91
C LYS A 27 20.25 4.58 3.66
N ALA A 28 21.27 5.13 3.01
CA ALA A 28 22.35 5.80 3.72
C ALA A 28 22.06 7.30 4.00
N SER A 29 22.32 7.75 5.25
CA SER A 29 22.28 9.17 5.68
C SER A 29 23.17 10.08 4.82
N GLU A 30 22.96 11.41 4.84
CA GLU A 30 23.77 12.41 4.11
C GLU A 30 25.30 12.20 4.18
N ILE A 31 25.83 11.80 5.35
CA ILE A 31 27.28 11.56 5.57
C ILE A 31 27.79 10.29 4.87
N ASN A 32 26.91 9.30 4.68
CA ASN A 32 27.23 8.08 3.92
C ASN A 32 27.07 8.29 2.41
N ASN A 33 26.16 9.17 1.98
CA ASN A 33 25.98 9.49 0.57
C ASN A 33 27.26 10.04 -0.05
N THR A 34 27.95 10.99 0.58
CA THR A 34 29.22 11.52 0.04
C THR A 34 30.29 10.44 -0.13
N LYS A 35 30.43 9.55 0.86
CA LYS A 35 31.43 8.47 0.82
C LYS A 35 31.10 7.42 -0.24
N ILE A 36 29.84 7.06 -0.37
CA ILE A 36 29.38 6.13 -1.41
C ILE A 36 29.60 6.75 -2.79
N MET A 37 29.17 8.01 -2.98
CA MET A 37 29.33 8.71 -4.26
C MET A 37 30.79 8.81 -4.70
N ILE A 38 31.73 9.03 -3.77
CA ILE A 38 33.17 9.08 -4.09
C ILE A 38 33.75 7.67 -4.31
N CYS A 39 33.46 6.71 -3.44
CA CYS A 39 34.12 5.40 -3.50
C CYS A 39 33.57 4.50 -4.61
N ARG A 40 32.38 4.80 -5.15
CA ARG A 40 31.68 3.96 -6.13
C ARG A 40 31.53 4.60 -7.50
N SER A 41 31.86 5.89 -7.66
CA SER A 41 31.69 6.64 -8.92
C SER A 41 32.36 5.97 -10.12
N GLU A 42 33.51 5.32 -9.91
CA GLU A 42 34.30 4.67 -10.96
C GLU A 42 34.17 3.14 -10.97
N ILE A 43 33.33 2.56 -10.10
CA ILE A 43 33.21 1.10 -9.94
C ILE A 43 31.89 0.62 -10.53
N ASP A 44 30.76 1.04 -9.97
CA ASP A 44 29.44 0.49 -10.26
C ASP A 44 28.32 1.52 -10.01
N MET A 45 28.63 2.82 -10.18
CA MET A 45 27.66 3.90 -10.02
C MET A 45 26.43 3.72 -10.92
N LEU A 46 26.60 3.16 -12.12
CA LEU A 46 25.48 2.85 -13.02
C LEU A 46 24.55 1.78 -12.42
N ASP A 47 25.10 0.70 -11.87
CA ASP A 47 24.32 -0.35 -11.21
C ASP A 47 23.63 0.18 -9.96
N ILE A 48 24.30 1.02 -9.16
CA ILE A 48 23.71 1.67 -7.98
C ILE A 48 22.49 2.51 -8.39
N ARG A 49 22.60 3.31 -9.45
CA ARG A 49 21.51 4.17 -9.93
C ARG A 49 20.31 3.34 -10.39
N GLU A 50 20.57 2.26 -11.11
CA GLU A 50 19.51 1.39 -11.60
C GLU A 50 18.84 0.63 -10.44
N CYS A 51 19.62 0.07 -9.52
CA CYS A 51 19.10 -0.57 -8.30
C CYS A 51 18.30 0.43 -7.44
N PHE A 52 18.77 1.67 -7.32
CA PHE A 52 18.04 2.73 -6.59
C PHE A 52 16.70 3.02 -7.27
N ARG A 53 16.67 3.15 -8.60
CA ARG A 53 15.43 3.37 -9.37
C ARG A 53 14.44 2.21 -9.24
N MET A 54 14.93 0.98 -9.05
CA MET A 54 14.08 -0.19 -8.83
C MET A 54 13.48 -0.25 -7.42
N CYS A 55 14.18 0.29 -6.42
CA CYS A 55 13.73 0.29 -5.04
C CYS A 55 12.91 1.54 -4.67
N TYR A 56 13.12 2.67 -5.35
CA TYR A 56 12.53 3.97 -5.02
C TYR A 56 11.79 4.60 -6.20
N GLU A 57 10.77 5.41 -5.92
CA GLU A 57 9.99 6.10 -6.96
C GLU A 57 10.74 7.27 -7.63
N LYS A 58 11.90 7.68 -7.11
CA LYS A 58 12.74 8.76 -7.65
C LYS A 58 14.10 8.23 -8.06
N SER A 59 14.71 8.84 -9.08
CA SER A 59 16.10 8.56 -9.43
C SER A 59 17.05 9.02 -8.31
N LEU A 60 18.21 8.36 -8.18
CA LEU A 60 19.26 8.80 -7.26
C LEU A 60 19.69 10.24 -7.57
N TYR A 61 19.72 10.59 -8.86
CA TYR A 61 20.01 11.95 -9.33
C TYR A 61 18.99 12.98 -8.79
N ASN A 62 17.69 12.69 -8.90
CA ASN A 62 16.66 13.60 -8.40
C ASN A 62 16.63 13.69 -6.87
N MET A 63 16.88 12.59 -6.16
CA MET A 63 17.03 12.62 -4.70
C MET A 63 18.18 13.54 -4.29
N ILE A 64 19.37 13.38 -4.89
CA ILE A 64 20.53 14.25 -4.63
C ILE A 64 20.19 15.71 -4.98
N LYS A 65 19.49 15.94 -6.09
CA LYS A 65 19.14 17.28 -6.58
C LYS A 65 18.19 18.01 -5.64
N GLU A 66 17.26 17.29 -4.99
CA GLU A 66 16.29 17.84 -4.04
C GLU A 66 16.91 18.08 -2.66
N ASP A 67 17.74 17.16 -2.18
CA ASP A 67 18.25 17.17 -0.81
C ASP A 67 19.59 17.91 -0.64
N THR A 68 20.22 18.36 -1.72
CA THR A 68 21.50 19.08 -1.66
C THR A 68 21.46 20.44 -2.35
N SER A 69 22.38 21.34 -2.01
CA SER A 69 22.45 22.69 -2.60
C SER A 69 23.89 23.15 -2.91
N GLY A 70 24.01 24.24 -3.67
CA GLY A 70 25.28 24.88 -4.01
C GLY A 70 26.26 24.01 -4.78
N ASP A 71 27.55 24.26 -4.60
CA ASP A 71 28.63 23.55 -5.31
C ASP A 71 28.74 22.09 -4.91
N TYR A 72 28.39 21.79 -3.66
CA TYR A 72 28.29 20.44 -3.15
C TYR A 72 27.30 19.59 -3.97
N LYS A 73 26.10 20.13 -4.24
CA LYS A 73 25.14 19.50 -5.16
C LYS A 73 25.72 19.29 -6.55
N ARG A 74 26.34 20.33 -7.12
CA ARG A 74 26.91 20.25 -8.48
C ARG A 74 27.94 19.13 -8.60
N THR A 75 28.80 18.99 -7.60
CA THR A 75 29.80 17.91 -7.56
C THR A 75 29.17 16.53 -7.38
N LEU A 76 28.20 16.38 -6.47
CA LEU A 76 27.52 15.09 -6.28
C LEU A 76 26.73 14.64 -7.50
N LEU A 77 26.04 15.57 -8.18
CA LEU A 77 25.34 15.27 -9.43
C LEU A 77 26.32 14.89 -10.54
N ALA A 78 27.47 15.57 -10.64
CA ALA A 78 28.51 15.18 -11.60
C ALA A 78 29.09 13.78 -11.34
N LEU A 79 29.27 13.40 -10.06
CA LEU A 79 29.70 12.04 -9.67
C LEU A 79 28.59 11.01 -9.89
N CYS A 80 27.32 11.40 -9.74
CA CYS A 80 26.16 10.55 -10.01
C CYS A 80 25.97 10.29 -11.50
N GLY A 81 26.33 11.23 -12.37
CA GLY A 81 26.03 11.16 -13.80
C GLY A 81 24.70 11.85 -14.14
N GLY A 82 23.93 11.32 -15.09
CA GLY A 82 22.71 11.94 -15.60
C GLY A 82 21.43 11.68 -14.77
N ASP A 83 20.33 12.28 -15.19
CA ASP A 83 18.99 11.78 -14.86
C ASP A 83 18.68 10.79 -15.99
N ASP A 84 19.00 9.50 -15.81
CA ASP A 84 18.82 8.47 -16.86
C ASP A 84 17.32 8.16 -17.03
N ASP A 85 16.55 9.15 -17.47
CA ASP A 85 15.11 9.09 -17.72
C ASP A 85 14.77 8.20 -18.93
N LEU A 86 15.77 7.81 -19.72
CA LEU A 86 15.61 6.89 -20.84
C LEU A 86 15.55 5.45 -20.33
N ALA A 87 14.54 4.72 -20.79
CA ALA A 87 14.38 3.28 -20.62
C ALA A 87 15.54 2.54 -21.31
N GLY A 88 16.70 2.48 -20.64
CA GLY A 88 17.77 1.58 -21.03
C GLY A 88 17.41 0.14 -20.68
N GLU A 89 17.87 -0.81 -21.49
CA GLU A 89 17.98 -2.20 -21.07
C GLU A 89 18.80 -2.29 -19.78
N PHE A 90 18.43 -3.21 -18.88
CA PHE A 90 19.19 -3.42 -17.65
C PHE A 90 20.64 -3.81 -17.94
N PHE A 91 21.57 -3.29 -17.13
CA PHE A 91 22.86 -3.94 -16.96
C PHE A 91 22.66 -5.34 -16.34
N PRO A 92 23.53 -6.32 -16.63
CA PRO A 92 23.35 -7.71 -16.17
C PRO A 92 23.07 -7.86 -14.67
N GLU A 93 23.70 -7.03 -13.85
CA GLU A 93 23.56 -6.98 -12.40
C GLU A 93 22.16 -6.49 -11.97
N ALA A 94 21.65 -5.43 -12.60
CA ALA A 94 20.32 -4.88 -12.34
C ALA A 94 19.22 -5.87 -12.77
N ALA A 95 19.38 -6.51 -13.93
CA ALA A 95 18.47 -7.56 -14.40
C ALA A 95 18.41 -8.74 -13.41
N GLN A 96 19.57 -9.16 -12.89
CA GLN A 96 19.63 -10.22 -11.88
C GLN A 96 18.93 -9.80 -10.58
N LEU A 97 19.09 -8.54 -10.14
CA LEU A 97 18.40 -8.04 -8.96
C LEU A 97 16.88 -8.02 -9.19
N ALA A 98 16.42 -7.49 -10.33
CA ALA A 98 15.01 -7.47 -10.73
C ALA A 98 14.37 -8.86 -10.69
N TYR A 99 15.05 -9.84 -11.29
CA TYR A 99 14.64 -11.23 -11.28
C TYR A 99 14.51 -11.77 -9.85
N LYS A 100 15.54 -11.56 -9.02
CA LYS A 100 15.58 -12.01 -7.63
C LYS A 100 14.51 -11.34 -6.75
N MET A 101 14.13 -10.10 -7.03
CA MET A 101 13.04 -9.43 -6.32
C MET A 101 11.71 -10.16 -6.55
N TRP A 102 11.41 -10.52 -7.80
CA TRP A 102 10.21 -11.30 -8.12
C TRP A 102 10.29 -12.75 -7.61
N GLU A 103 11.47 -13.36 -7.61
CA GLU A 103 11.73 -14.67 -6.96
C GLU A 103 11.44 -14.63 -5.47
N THR A 104 11.96 -13.61 -4.77
CA THR A 104 11.71 -13.40 -3.35
C THR A 104 10.23 -13.20 -3.07
N SER A 105 9.55 -12.36 -3.87
CA SER A 105 8.09 -12.15 -3.77
C SER A 105 7.31 -13.45 -3.95
N ALA A 106 7.73 -14.33 -4.87
CA ALA A 106 7.06 -15.60 -5.13
C ALA A 106 7.30 -16.66 -4.04
N MET A 107 8.48 -16.68 -3.43
CA MET A 107 8.88 -17.69 -2.44
C MET A 107 8.52 -17.31 -1.00
N THR A 108 8.35 -16.01 -0.71
CA THR A 108 8.12 -15.55 0.66
C THR A 108 6.74 -15.93 1.16
N LYS A 109 6.68 -16.82 2.14
CA LYS A 109 5.46 -17.13 2.89
C LYS A 109 5.23 -16.05 3.96
N VAL A 110 4.51 -14.99 3.59
CA VAL A 110 4.16 -13.91 4.52
C VAL A 110 2.98 -14.35 5.39
N GLN A 111 3.19 -14.45 6.70
CA GLN A 111 2.08 -14.52 7.66
C GLN A 111 1.51 -13.11 7.84
N LEU A 112 0.28 -12.90 7.39
CA LEU A 112 -0.46 -11.67 7.62
C LEU A 112 -0.87 -11.59 9.09
N ARG A 113 -0.61 -10.44 9.73
CA ARG A 113 -0.82 -10.23 11.15
C ARG A 113 -1.67 -8.98 11.40
N PRO A 114 -2.80 -9.12 12.12
CA PRO A 114 -3.61 -7.98 12.50
C PRO A 114 -3.02 -7.23 13.69
N THR A 115 -3.45 -5.97 13.89
CA THR A 115 -3.17 -5.20 15.11
C THR A 115 -4.34 -5.20 16.08
N ILE A 116 -5.58 -5.32 15.59
CA ILE A 116 -6.76 -5.56 16.44
C ILE A 116 -7.02 -7.07 16.51
N ARG A 117 -7.34 -7.56 17.70
CA ARG A 117 -7.69 -8.96 17.95
C ARG A 117 -8.97 -9.03 18.78
N PRO A 118 -9.71 -10.15 18.72
CA PRO A 118 -10.85 -10.36 19.62
C PRO A 118 -10.43 -10.19 21.09
N ALA A 119 -11.21 -9.43 21.86
CA ALA A 119 -11.04 -9.33 23.30
C ALA A 119 -11.43 -10.66 23.97
N SER A 120 -10.63 -11.13 24.93
CA SER A 120 -10.83 -12.41 25.61
C SER A 120 -12.04 -12.40 26.55
N ASP A 121 -12.24 -11.31 27.28
CA ASP A 121 -13.30 -11.14 28.29
C ASP A 121 -14.43 -10.29 27.71
N PHE A 122 -14.95 -10.71 26.56
CA PHE A 122 -15.94 -9.95 25.81
C PHE A 122 -17.36 -10.20 26.30
N ASP A 123 -18.03 -9.12 26.73
CA ASP A 123 -19.47 -9.08 26.99
C ASP A 123 -20.13 -7.95 26.15
N PRO A 124 -20.92 -8.30 25.12
CA PRO A 124 -21.56 -7.30 24.27
C PRO A 124 -22.62 -6.46 25.00
N ALA A 125 -23.24 -6.98 26.06
CA ALA A 125 -24.24 -6.25 26.84
C ALA A 125 -23.57 -5.16 27.68
N ASP A 126 -22.46 -5.48 28.33
CA ASP A 126 -21.68 -4.52 29.12
C ASP A 126 -21.10 -3.41 28.23
N ASP A 127 -20.49 -3.78 27.10
CA ASP A 127 -19.98 -2.79 26.13
C ASP A 127 -21.10 -1.90 25.60
N ALA A 128 -22.28 -2.46 25.28
CA ALA A 128 -23.43 -1.68 24.82
C ALA A 128 -23.92 -0.67 25.88
N GLN A 129 -23.97 -1.07 27.16
CA GLN A 129 -24.35 -0.18 28.25
C GLN A 129 -23.30 0.91 28.49
N ASN A 130 -22.01 0.56 28.42
CA ASN A 130 -20.91 1.51 28.57
C ASN A 130 -20.89 2.55 27.44
N LEU A 131 -21.09 2.12 26.20
CA LEU A 131 -21.26 3.03 25.05
C LEU A 131 -22.48 3.94 25.25
N ARG A 132 -23.61 3.41 25.72
CA ARG A 132 -24.79 4.23 25.98
C ARG A 132 -24.52 5.30 27.04
N LYS A 133 -23.81 4.92 28.11
CA LYS A 133 -23.43 5.83 29.20
C LYS A 133 -22.48 6.92 28.70
N ALA A 134 -21.50 6.58 27.87
CA ALA A 134 -20.56 7.52 27.26
C ALA A 134 -21.27 8.56 26.37
N MET A 135 -22.39 8.18 25.75
CA MET A 135 -23.23 9.04 24.90
C MET A 135 -24.43 9.66 25.65
N LYS A 136 -24.45 9.67 26.99
CA LYS A 136 -25.59 10.18 27.77
C LYS A 136 -25.22 11.46 28.50
N GLY A 137 -25.94 12.54 28.20
CA GLY A 137 -25.86 13.78 28.96
C GLY A 137 -25.50 14.95 28.04
N PHE A 138 -24.86 15.97 28.62
CA PHE A 138 -24.30 17.07 27.85
C PHE A 138 -22.83 16.73 27.54
N GLY A 139 -22.51 16.57 26.25
CA GLY A 139 -21.20 16.10 25.79
C GLY A 139 -21.12 14.58 25.64
N THR A 140 -20.00 14.14 25.08
CA THR A 140 -19.69 12.74 24.76
C THR A 140 -18.41 12.35 25.51
N ASP A 141 -18.33 11.13 26.03
CA ASP A 141 -17.07 10.55 26.54
C ASP A 141 -16.37 9.80 25.40
N GLU A 142 -15.59 10.52 24.60
CA GLU A 142 -14.92 9.94 23.43
C GLU A 142 -13.87 8.89 23.80
N ASP A 143 -13.22 9.01 24.96
CA ASP A 143 -12.19 8.08 25.42
C ASP A 143 -12.79 6.68 25.63
N VAL A 144 -13.94 6.58 26.29
CA VAL A 144 -14.65 5.30 26.46
C VAL A 144 -15.07 4.70 25.12
N ILE A 145 -15.56 5.53 24.18
CA ILE A 145 -15.95 5.07 22.85
C ILE A 145 -14.73 4.52 22.10
N ILE A 146 -13.61 5.25 22.10
CA ILE A 146 -12.37 4.86 21.44
C ILE A 146 -11.83 3.57 22.06
N ASP A 147 -11.77 3.49 23.38
CA ASP A 147 -11.21 2.32 24.08
C ASP A 147 -12.03 1.05 23.82
N ILE A 148 -13.36 1.14 23.78
CA ILE A 148 -14.20 -0.02 23.42
C ILE A 148 -14.01 -0.34 21.94
N VAL A 149 -14.29 0.60 21.04
CA VAL A 149 -14.36 0.31 19.60
C VAL A 149 -12.99 -0.12 19.05
N ALA A 150 -11.89 0.52 19.44
CA ALA A 150 -10.57 0.20 18.91
C ALA A 150 -9.95 -1.09 19.50
N ASN A 151 -10.52 -1.66 20.56
CA ASN A 151 -10.04 -2.89 21.22
C ASN A 151 -11.06 -4.05 21.17
N ARG A 152 -11.93 -4.07 20.17
CA ARG A 152 -12.84 -5.18 19.84
C ARG A 152 -12.67 -5.55 18.38
N SER A 153 -12.73 -6.83 18.04
CA SER A 153 -12.76 -7.25 16.63
C SER A 153 -14.03 -6.75 15.94
N ASN A 154 -14.05 -6.74 14.62
CA ASN A 154 -15.23 -6.33 13.87
C ASN A 154 -16.44 -7.20 14.19
N GLU A 155 -16.24 -8.51 14.32
CA GLU A 155 -17.26 -9.48 14.75
C GLU A 155 -17.86 -9.10 16.11
N GLN A 156 -17.02 -8.81 17.10
CA GLN A 156 -17.45 -8.34 18.42
C GLN A 156 -18.19 -7.00 18.33
N ARG A 157 -17.76 -6.08 17.46
CA ARG A 157 -18.51 -4.81 17.22
C ARG A 157 -19.89 -5.06 16.63
N GLN A 158 -20.07 -6.09 15.79
CA GLN A 158 -21.40 -6.46 15.30
C GLN A 158 -22.27 -7.03 16.42
N GLU A 159 -21.72 -7.84 17.33
CA GLU A 159 -22.42 -8.32 18.51
C GLU A 159 -22.83 -7.17 19.45
N ILE A 160 -21.95 -6.18 19.66
CA ILE A 160 -22.28 -4.96 20.41
C ILE A 160 -23.44 -4.20 19.76
N ARG A 161 -23.44 -4.04 18.42
CA ARG A 161 -24.55 -3.39 17.70
C ARG A 161 -25.88 -4.12 17.94
N GLN A 162 -25.87 -5.45 17.93
CA GLN A 162 -27.05 -6.27 18.18
C GLN A 162 -27.52 -6.14 19.63
N ALA A 163 -26.61 -6.25 20.60
CA ALA A 163 -26.93 -6.12 22.02
C ALA A 163 -27.47 -4.72 22.36
N PHE A 164 -26.86 -3.66 21.81
CA PHE A 164 -27.32 -2.28 21.99
C PHE A 164 -28.76 -2.09 21.52
N LYS A 165 -29.10 -2.65 20.35
CA LYS A 165 -30.47 -2.61 19.83
C LYS A 165 -31.45 -3.41 20.68
N SER A 166 -31.08 -4.63 21.07
CA SER A 166 -31.94 -5.53 21.83
C SER A 166 -32.21 -5.03 23.26
N ILE A 167 -31.19 -4.52 23.95
CA ILE A 167 -31.28 -4.12 25.36
C ILE A 167 -31.85 -2.71 25.51
N LEU A 168 -31.47 -1.79 24.63
CA LEU A 168 -31.80 -0.37 24.77
C LEU A 168 -32.90 0.11 23.81
N GLY A 169 -33.24 -0.68 22.78
CA GLY A 169 -34.22 -0.30 21.76
C GLY A 169 -33.74 0.83 20.85
N ARG A 170 -32.42 1.05 20.73
CA ARG A 170 -31.81 2.17 20.00
C ARG A 170 -30.87 1.69 18.91
N ASP A 171 -30.58 2.56 17.95
CA ASP A 171 -29.62 2.26 16.87
C ASP A 171 -28.24 2.85 17.23
N LEU A 172 -27.27 1.98 17.51
CA LEU A 172 -25.91 2.38 17.90
C LEU A 172 -25.22 3.23 16.83
N MET A 173 -25.42 2.91 15.55
CA MET A 173 -24.78 3.65 14.46
C MET A 173 -25.34 5.06 14.33
N LYS A 174 -26.65 5.23 14.58
CA LYS A 174 -27.30 6.54 14.62
C LYS A 174 -26.84 7.37 15.81
N ASP A 175 -26.77 6.76 16.99
CA ASP A 175 -26.32 7.43 18.21
C ASP A 175 -24.85 7.88 18.06
N LEU A 176 -23.94 7.01 17.60
CA LEU A 176 -22.54 7.38 17.37
C LEU A 176 -22.37 8.53 16.35
N LYS A 177 -23.18 8.57 15.29
CA LYS A 177 -23.16 9.66 14.30
C LYS A 177 -23.68 10.98 14.85
N SER A 178 -24.58 10.97 15.82
CA SER A 178 -25.06 12.21 16.43
C SER A 178 -24.13 12.76 17.50
N GLU A 179 -23.33 11.89 18.13
CA GLU A 179 -22.46 12.25 19.26
C GLU A 179 -21.01 12.56 18.85
N LEU A 180 -20.56 12.06 17.70
CA LEU A 180 -19.21 12.28 17.18
C LEU A 180 -19.23 13.21 15.97
N SER A 181 -18.08 13.81 15.64
CA SER A 181 -17.94 14.63 14.44
C SER A 181 -16.59 14.42 13.73
N LYS A 182 -16.50 14.93 12.49
CA LYS A 182 -15.28 15.01 11.67
C LYS A 182 -14.58 13.64 11.50
N ASN A 183 -13.27 13.58 11.71
CA ASN A 183 -12.42 12.41 11.48
C ASN A 183 -12.67 11.31 12.52
N LEU A 184 -12.95 11.68 13.77
CA LEU A 184 -13.27 10.69 14.80
C LEU A 184 -14.58 9.95 14.47
N GLU A 185 -15.62 10.67 14.06
CA GLU A 185 -16.86 10.05 13.58
C GLU A 185 -16.58 9.11 12.40
N ARG A 186 -15.83 9.55 11.39
CA ARG A 186 -15.49 8.73 10.22
C ARG A 186 -14.77 7.45 10.61
N LEU A 187 -13.81 7.54 11.53
CA LEU A 187 -13.02 6.40 12.00
C LEU A 187 -13.87 5.42 12.82
N ILE A 188 -14.61 5.90 13.82
CA ILE A 188 -15.44 5.06 14.69
C ILE A 188 -16.56 4.40 13.88
N ILE A 189 -17.26 5.15 13.02
CA ILE A 189 -18.28 4.58 12.14
C ILE A 189 -17.65 3.60 11.16
N GLY A 190 -16.44 3.86 10.67
CA GLY A 190 -15.70 2.94 9.81
C GLY A 190 -15.43 1.59 10.50
N LEU A 191 -14.93 1.61 11.72
CA LEU A 191 -14.63 0.41 12.52
C LEU A 191 -15.88 -0.42 12.85
N MET A 192 -17.05 0.22 12.96
CA MET A 192 -18.33 -0.43 13.31
C MET A 192 -19.05 -1.07 12.11
N LEU A 193 -18.74 -0.69 10.87
CA LEU A 193 -19.26 -1.32 9.67
C LEU A 193 -18.58 -2.68 9.44
N THR A 194 -19.28 -3.65 8.86
CA THR A 194 -18.61 -4.87 8.38
C THR A 194 -17.57 -4.52 7.31
N PRO A 195 -16.54 -5.36 7.07
CA PRO A 195 -15.53 -5.07 6.04
C PRO A 195 -16.13 -4.77 4.66
N ALA A 196 -17.11 -5.57 4.23
CA ALA A 196 -17.80 -5.40 2.97
C ALA A 196 -18.63 -4.09 2.90
N GLU A 197 -19.37 -3.75 3.96
CA GLU A 197 -20.11 -2.49 4.04
C GLU A 197 -19.16 -1.28 4.04
N PHE A 198 -18.01 -1.39 4.72
CA PHE A 198 -17.01 -0.33 4.77
C PHE A 198 -16.43 -0.08 3.38
N ASP A 199 -15.98 -1.12 2.69
CA ASP A 199 -15.42 -1.00 1.35
C ASP A 199 -16.47 -0.48 0.35
N ALA A 200 -17.71 -0.98 0.41
CA ALA A 200 -18.80 -0.47 -0.41
C ALA A 200 -19.04 1.04 -0.17
N LYS A 201 -18.99 1.49 1.09
CA LYS A 201 -19.09 2.90 1.45
C LYS A 201 -17.90 3.71 0.93
N MET A 202 -16.69 3.17 0.97
CA MET A 202 -15.49 3.84 0.47
C MET A 202 -15.53 3.98 -1.06
N MET A 203 -15.93 2.91 -1.78
CA MET A 203 -16.17 2.95 -3.23
C MET A 203 -17.24 4.00 -3.56
N ARG A 204 -18.37 4.03 -2.83
CA ARG A 204 -19.42 5.04 -3.04
C ARG A 204 -18.88 6.45 -2.85
N LYS A 205 -18.12 6.68 -1.78
CA LYS A 205 -17.55 8.00 -1.46
C LYS A 205 -16.51 8.46 -2.49
N ALA A 206 -15.78 7.53 -3.10
CA ALA A 206 -14.84 7.82 -4.17
C ALA A 206 -15.54 8.22 -5.48
N MET A 207 -16.80 7.82 -5.67
CA MET A 207 -17.62 8.15 -6.85
C MET A 207 -18.77 9.13 -6.53
N GLU A 208 -18.72 9.83 -5.39
CA GLU A 208 -19.79 10.74 -4.97
C GLU A 208 -19.33 12.19 -5.08
N GLY A 209 -20.06 12.96 -5.91
CA GLY A 209 -19.86 14.40 -6.04
C GLY A 209 -19.34 14.78 -7.43
N ALA A 210 -18.66 15.91 -7.52
CA ALA A 210 -17.98 16.33 -8.73
C ALA A 210 -16.54 15.77 -8.73
N GLY A 211 -16.21 15.00 -9.76
CA GLY A 211 -14.93 14.29 -9.87
C GLY A 211 -14.95 12.92 -9.19
N THR A 212 -13.86 12.18 -9.38
CA THR A 212 -13.65 10.83 -8.84
C THR A 212 -12.43 10.85 -7.93
N ASP A 213 -12.38 9.97 -6.93
CA ASP A 213 -11.15 9.65 -6.19
C ASP A 213 -10.56 8.36 -6.78
N GLU A 214 -9.85 8.49 -7.91
CA GLU A 214 -9.29 7.37 -8.66
C GLU A 214 -8.31 6.56 -7.81
N HIS A 215 -7.55 7.22 -6.95
CA HIS A 215 -6.62 6.58 -6.03
C HIS A 215 -7.33 5.64 -5.05
N ALA A 216 -8.48 6.04 -4.48
CA ALA A 216 -9.27 5.18 -3.60
C ALA A 216 -9.84 3.96 -4.34
N LEU A 217 -10.38 4.16 -5.55
CA LEU A 217 -10.91 3.06 -6.38
C LEU A 217 -9.82 2.03 -6.69
N ILE A 218 -8.65 2.49 -7.12
CA ILE A 218 -7.50 1.63 -7.39
C ILE A 218 -7.05 0.91 -6.11
N GLU A 219 -6.96 1.60 -4.96
CA GLU A 219 -6.56 0.98 -3.69
C GLU A 219 -7.36 -0.27 -3.38
N ILE A 220 -8.69 -0.11 -3.43
CA ILE A 220 -9.64 -1.11 -3.01
C ILE A 220 -9.55 -2.27 -3.99
N LEU A 221 -9.76 -2.00 -5.27
CA LEU A 221 -9.89 -3.05 -6.28
C LEU A 221 -8.60 -3.87 -6.50
N VAL A 222 -7.40 -3.29 -6.28
CA VAL A 222 -6.14 -4.04 -6.47
C VAL A 222 -5.67 -4.80 -5.23
N THR A 223 -6.30 -4.61 -4.07
CA THR A 223 -5.86 -5.22 -2.79
C THR A 223 -6.89 -6.17 -2.16
N ARG A 224 -8.12 -6.21 -2.69
CA ARG A 224 -9.16 -7.16 -2.26
C ARG A 224 -9.10 -8.44 -3.08
N SER A 225 -9.33 -9.55 -2.41
CA SER A 225 -9.54 -10.87 -3.01
C SER A 225 -10.90 -10.95 -3.72
N ASN A 226 -11.09 -12.00 -4.53
CA ASN A 226 -12.38 -12.23 -5.21
C ASN A 226 -13.54 -12.31 -4.20
N GLU A 227 -13.34 -13.02 -3.08
CA GLU A 227 -14.36 -13.15 -2.03
C GLU A 227 -14.74 -11.81 -1.42
N GLU A 228 -13.74 -10.99 -1.08
CA GLU A 228 -13.95 -9.62 -0.57
C GLU A 228 -14.65 -8.74 -1.61
N ILE A 229 -14.29 -8.83 -2.88
CA ILE A 229 -14.94 -8.08 -3.97
C ILE A 229 -16.40 -8.49 -4.13
N HIS A 230 -16.72 -9.79 -4.09
CA HIS A 230 -18.10 -10.26 -4.18
C HIS A 230 -18.93 -9.81 -2.97
N ALA A 231 -18.38 -9.90 -1.76
CA ALA A 231 -19.05 -9.42 -0.54
C ALA A 231 -19.29 -7.90 -0.61
N MET A 232 -18.28 -7.14 -1.04
CA MET A 232 -18.36 -5.70 -1.25
C MET A 232 -19.44 -5.34 -2.30
N ASN A 233 -19.51 -6.06 -3.43
CA ASN A 233 -20.53 -5.84 -4.45
C ASN A 233 -21.94 -6.10 -3.92
N ALA A 234 -22.13 -7.18 -3.15
CA ALA A 234 -23.40 -7.48 -2.52
C ALA A 234 -23.82 -6.38 -1.53
N ALA A 235 -22.89 -5.93 -0.67
CA ALA A 235 -23.13 -4.84 0.26
C ALA A 235 -23.43 -3.50 -0.44
N TYR A 236 -22.75 -3.22 -1.56
CA TYR A 236 -23.00 -2.02 -2.37
C TYR A 236 -24.38 -2.04 -3.01
N GLN A 237 -24.77 -3.16 -3.63
CA GLN A 237 -26.09 -3.34 -4.23
C GLN A 237 -27.19 -3.21 -3.18
N ASP A 238 -27.02 -3.79 -2.00
CA ASP A 238 -28.01 -3.66 -0.93
C ASP A 238 -28.09 -2.24 -0.38
N GLY A 239 -26.95 -1.59 -0.14
CA GLY A 239 -26.90 -0.24 0.43
C GLY A 239 -27.37 0.87 -0.51
N TYR A 240 -27.12 0.73 -1.82
CA TYR A 240 -27.29 1.83 -2.79
C TYR A 240 -28.26 1.51 -3.93
N LYS A 241 -28.77 0.27 -4.01
CA LYS A 241 -29.75 -0.19 -5.02
C LYS A 241 -29.29 0.04 -6.47
N LYS A 242 -27.97 0.01 -6.69
CA LYS A 242 -27.27 0.13 -7.96
C LYS A 242 -26.06 -0.79 -7.93
N SER A 243 -25.68 -1.42 -9.05
CA SER A 243 -24.51 -2.30 -9.03
C SER A 243 -23.22 -1.47 -8.96
N MET A 244 -22.15 -2.06 -8.43
CA MET A 244 -20.86 -1.36 -8.36
C MET A 244 -20.29 -1.12 -9.76
N GLU A 245 -20.47 -2.06 -10.68
CA GLU A 245 -20.09 -1.91 -12.09
C GLU A 245 -20.82 -0.73 -12.75
N GLU A 246 -22.14 -0.65 -12.61
CA GLU A 246 -22.93 0.47 -13.16
C GLU A 246 -22.52 1.81 -12.53
N ALA A 247 -22.08 1.80 -11.26
CA ALA A 247 -21.58 2.99 -10.60
C ALA A 247 -20.24 3.44 -11.19
N ILE A 248 -19.30 2.51 -11.35
CA ILE A 248 -17.99 2.76 -11.97
C ILE A 248 -18.16 3.28 -13.40
N GLN A 249 -18.99 2.62 -14.22
CA GLN A 249 -19.22 3.00 -15.62
C GLN A 249 -19.93 4.36 -15.76
N SER A 250 -20.67 4.80 -14.74
CA SER A 250 -21.31 6.12 -14.77
C SER A 250 -20.39 7.27 -14.35
N ASP A 251 -19.32 6.97 -13.61
CA ASP A 251 -18.46 7.98 -12.99
C ASP A 251 -17.07 8.05 -13.66
N THR A 252 -16.66 6.97 -14.31
CA THR A 252 -15.37 6.85 -15.01
C THR A 252 -15.58 6.56 -16.50
N SER A 253 -14.54 6.73 -17.31
CA SER A 253 -14.60 6.44 -18.75
C SER A 253 -13.27 5.89 -19.29
N GLY A 254 -13.25 5.53 -20.58
CA GLY A 254 -12.05 5.07 -21.28
C GLY A 254 -11.46 3.77 -20.73
N ARG A 255 -10.14 3.58 -20.94
CA ARG A 255 -9.41 2.38 -20.48
C ARG A 255 -9.46 2.22 -18.97
N PHE A 256 -9.41 3.32 -18.22
CA PHE A 256 -9.48 3.27 -16.77
C PHE A 256 -10.78 2.63 -16.28
N SER A 257 -11.92 3.02 -16.84
CA SER A 257 -13.22 2.40 -16.54
C SER A 257 -13.24 0.90 -16.85
N GLN A 258 -12.61 0.48 -17.95
CA GLN A 258 -12.52 -0.94 -18.33
C GLN A 258 -11.67 -1.75 -17.34
N ILE A 259 -10.56 -1.20 -16.86
CA ILE A 259 -9.71 -1.82 -15.84
C ILE A 259 -10.51 -2.00 -14.53
N LEU A 260 -11.15 -0.93 -14.04
CA LEU A 260 -11.95 -1.00 -12.82
C LEU A 260 -13.12 -1.98 -12.96
N THR A 261 -13.78 -1.97 -14.13
CA THR A 261 -14.86 -2.92 -14.45
C THR A 261 -14.37 -4.36 -14.47
N SER A 262 -13.16 -4.62 -14.97
CA SER A 262 -12.57 -5.97 -14.96
C SER A 262 -12.26 -6.43 -13.54
N LEU A 263 -11.66 -5.56 -12.72
CA LEU A 263 -11.31 -5.89 -11.33
C LEU A 263 -12.55 -6.11 -10.46
N VAL A 264 -13.57 -5.25 -10.58
CA VAL A 264 -14.78 -5.31 -9.74
C VAL A 264 -15.63 -6.55 -9.98
N GLN A 265 -15.40 -7.31 -11.06
CA GLN A 265 -16.06 -8.60 -11.24
C GLN A 265 -15.65 -9.61 -10.18
N GLY A 266 -14.47 -9.47 -9.55
CA GLY A 266 -13.95 -10.47 -8.63
C GLY A 266 -13.66 -11.81 -9.33
N ALA A 267 -13.32 -11.77 -10.62
CA ALA A 267 -13.14 -12.95 -11.47
C ALA A 267 -11.67 -13.27 -11.77
N ARG A 268 -10.73 -12.80 -10.94
CA ARG A 268 -9.29 -13.09 -11.11
C ARG A 268 -9.05 -14.59 -10.94
N GLU A 269 -8.26 -15.17 -11.83
CA GLU A 269 -7.81 -16.56 -11.73
C GLU A 269 -7.16 -16.82 -10.35
N GLN A 270 -7.45 -18.00 -9.79
CA GLN A 270 -6.90 -18.43 -8.50
C GLN A 270 -6.06 -19.69 -8.72
N GLY A 271 -5.05 -19.89 -7.86
CA GLY A 271 -4.18 -21.06 -7.92
C GLY A 271 -2.73 -20.76 -8.29
N PRO A 272 -1.90 -21.81 -8.42
CA PRO A 272 -0.46 -21.67 -8.66
C PRO A 272 -0.17 -21.14 -10.07
N ALA A 273 1.09 -20.76 -10.30
CA ALA A 273 1.55 -20.37 -11.62
C ALA A 273 1.55 -21.54 -12.59
N ASP A 274 0.93 -21.37 -13.76
CA ASP A 274 1.24 -22.14 -14.96
C ASP A 274 2.56 -21.63 -15.55
N TRP A 275 3.57 -22.49 -15.67
CA TRP A 275 4.92 -22.10 -16.07
C TRP A 275 5.04 -21.83 -17.57
N ASP A 276 4.39 -22.65 -18.39
CA ASP A 276 4.45 -22.53 -19.85
C ASP A 276 3.65 -21.31 -20.30
N ARG A 277 2.44 -21.13 -19.72
CA ARG A 277 1.65 -19.93 -19.98
C ARG A 277 2.34 -18.66 -19.48
N ALA A 278 3.08 -18.72 -18.37
CA ALA A 278 3.79 -17.54 -17.87
C ALA A 278 4.88 -17.06 -18.84
N LEU A 279 5.53 -17.98 -19.56
CA LEU A 279 6.47 -17.64 -20.62
C LEU A 279 5.77 -16.97 -21.80
N VAL A 280 4.60 -17.48 -22.19
CA VAL A 280 3.78 -16.91 -23.28
C VAL A 280 3.29 -15.51 -22.90
N ASP A 281 2.68 -15.35 -21.73
CA ASP A 281 2.20 -14.06 -21.23
C ASP A 281 3.36 -13.05 -21.09
N ALA A 282 4.54 -13.49 -20.65
CA ALA A 282 5.73 -12.63 -20.57
C ALA A 282 6.20 -12.16 -21.95
N GLN A 283 6.21 -13.05 -22.94
CA GLN A 283 6.54 -12.69 -24.32
C GLN A 283 5.49 -11.75 -24.91
N GLU A 284 4.21 -11.97 -24.64
CA GLU A 284 3.12 -11.08 -25.09
C GLU A 284 3.28 -9.67 -24.52
N LEU A 285 3.62 -9.53 -23.23
CA LEU A 285 3.94 -8.23 -22.65
C LEU A 285 5.20 -7.59 -23.27
N ALA A 286 6.23 -8.39 -23.57
CA ALA A 286 7.47 -7.89 -24.18
C ALA A 286 7.26 -7.42 -25.62
N ASP A 287 6.47 -8.15 -26.40
CA ASP A 287 6.12 -7.80 -27.78
C ASP A 287 5.26 -6.54 -27.80
N ALA A 288 4.27 -6.45 -26.91
CA ALA A 288 3.41 -5.28 -26.73
C ALA A 288 4.18 -3.99 -26.40
N CYS A 289 5.39 -4.09 -25.85
CA CYS A 289 6.25 -2.92 -25.62
C CYS A 289 6.71 -2.22 -26.90
N ASN A 290 6.52 -2.84 -28.07
CA ASN A 290 6.87 -2.27 -29.38
C ASN A 290 5.63 -1.90 -30.22
N GLU A 291 4.43 -2.07 -29.65
CA GLU A 291 3.16 -1.70 -30.27
C GLU A 291 2.80 -0.23 -29.93
N ASP A 292 1.72 0.30 -30.50
CA ASP A 292 1.22 1.60 -30.07
C ASP A 292 0.57 1.53 -28.68
N SER A 293 0.39 2.70 -28.06
CA SER A 293 -0.03 2.82 -26.67
C SER A 293 -1.38 2.14 -26.40
N ASP A 294 -2.33 2.18 -27.33
CA ASP A 294 -3.67 1.63 -27.10
C ASP A 294 -3.62 0.09 -27.08
N ASP A 295 -2.88 -0.51 -28.02
CA ASP A 295 -2.68 -1.96 -28.09
C ASP A 295 -1.88 -2.48 -26.89
N MET A 296 -0.81 -1.77 -26.49
CA MET A 296 -0.04 -2.09 -25.28
C MET A 296 -0.96 -2.13 -24.04
N GLU A 297 -1.80 -1.11 -23.83
CA GLU A 297 -2.72 -1.05 -22.70
C GLU A 297 -3.71 -2.23 -22.68
N ILE A 298 -4.22 -2.65 -23.85
CA ILE A 298 -5.14 -3.79 -23.97
C ILE A 298 -4.46 -5.08 -23.53
N LYS A 299 -3.25 -5.34 -24.03
CA LYS A 299 -2.47 -6.54 -23.70
C LYS A 299 -2.15 -6.59 -22.21
N PHE A 300 -1.64 -5.50 -21.66
CA PHE A 300 -1.37 -5.37 -20.24
C PHE A 300 -2.63 -5.59 -19.41
N MET A 301 -3.75 -4.95 -19.76
CA MET A 301 -5.02 -5.11 -19.04
C MET A 301 -5.47 -6.57 -19.02
N SER A 302 -5.42 -7.26 -20.16
CA SER A 302 -5.91 -8.64 -20.31
C SER A 302 -5.17 -9.63 -19.41
N ILE A 303 -3.88 -9.39 -19.14
CA ILE A 303 -3.02 -10.23 -18.30
C ILE A 303 -3.10 -9.77 -16.83
N LEU A 304 -2.86 -8.48 -16.58
CA LEU A 304 -2.76 -7.92 -15.22
C LEU A 304 -4.07 -7.99 -14.43
N CYS A 305 -5.23 -7.87 -15.09
CA CYS A 305 -6.52 -7.89 -14.40
C CYS A 305 -7.03 -9.31 -14.14
N THR A 306 -6.57 -10.31 -14.89
CA THR A 306 -7.19 -11.65 -14.87
C THR A 306 -6.31 -12.73 -14.26
N ARG A 307 -4.97 -12.68 -14.41
CA ARG A 307 -4.10 -13.75 -13.93
C ARG A 307 -3.98 -13.79 -12.41
N SER A 308 -3.72 -14.98 -11.88
CA SER A 308 -3.48 -15.17 -10.45
C SER A 308 -2.19 -14.46 -10.02
N PHE A 309 -2.11 -14.03 -8.76
CA PHE A 309 -0.90 -13.37 -8.24
C PHE A 309 0.35 -14.28 -8.32
N PRO A 310 0.28 -15.58 -7.97
CA PRO A 310 1.40 -16.49 -8.20
C PRO A 310 1.85 -16.53 -9.67
N HIS A 311 0.90 -16.55 -10.61
CA HIS A 311 1.20 -16.55 -12.03
C HIS A 311 1.84 -15.23 -12.49
N LEU A 312 1.30 -14.08 -12.08
CA LEU A 312 1.85 -12.76 -12.43
C LEU A 312 3.29 -12.59 -11.94
N ARG A 313 3.63 -13.03 -10.71
CA ARG A 313 5.03 -13.01 -10.25
C ARG A 313 5.95 -13.79 -11.18
N ARG A 314 5.48 -14.94 -11.69
CA ARG A 314 6.25 -15.74 -12.65
C ARG A 314 6.35 -15.06 -14.02
N VAL A 315 5.26 -14.47 -14.50
CA VAL A 315 5.25 -13.66 -15.73
C VAL A 315 6.29 -12.55 -15.64
N PHE A 316 6.37 -11.82 -14.51
CA PHE A 316 7.33 -10.73 -14.37
C PHE A 316 8.79 -11.20 -14.25
N GLN A 317 9.04 -12.38 -13.65
CA GLN A 317 10.38 -12.99 -13.71
C GLN A 317 10.80 -13.31 -15.15
N GLU A 318 9.91 -13.92 -15.92
CA GLU A 318 10.18 -14.26 -17.32
C GLU A 318 10.24 -13.03 -18.22
N PHE A 319 9.46 -12.00 -17.92
CA PHE A 319 9.49 -10.71 -18.61
C PHE A 319 10.86 -10.06 -18.47
N VAL A 320 11.44 -10.03 -17.25
CA VAL A 320 12.82 -9.55 -17.04
C VAL A 320 13.80 -10.37 -17.87
N ARG A 321 13.63 -11.69 -17.92
CA ARG A 321 14.53 -12.59 -18.66
C ARG A 321 14.47 -12.41 -20.18
N CYS A 322 13.29 -12.18 -20.75
CA CYS A 322 13.13 -12.06 -22.21
C CYS A 322 13.28 -10.63 -22.74
N SER A 323 12.93 -9.62 -21.95
CA SER A 323 12.94 -8.22 -22.39
C SER A 323 14.13 -7.40 -21.85
N ASN A 324 14.81 -7.91 -20.81
CA ASN A 324 15.83 -7.16 -20.06
C ASN A 324 15.32 -5.81 -19.51
N LYS A 325 14.02 -5.73 -19.21
CA LYS A 325 13.31 -4.54 -18.68
C LYS A 325 12.50 -4.90 -17.45
N ASP A 326 12.18 -3.91 -16.62
CA ASP A 326 11.27 -4.08 -15.49
C ASP A 326 9.87 -3.55 -15.80
N ILE A 327 8.88 -4.33 -15.42
CA ILE A 327 7.47 -4.05 -15.72
C ILE A 327 6.97 -2.78 -15.04
N GLU A 328 7.46 -2.44 -13.84
CA GLU A 328 7.07 -1.20 -13.15
C GLU A 328 7.60 0.03 -13.89
N GLN A 329 8.85 -0.05 -14.39
CA GLN A 329 9.46 1.03 -15.18
C GLN A 329 8.73 1.25 -16.50
N ILE A 330 8.40 0.17 -17.21
CA ILE A 330 7.65 0.23 -18.47
C ILE A 330 6.29 0.90 -18.26
N ILE A 331 5.54 0.48 -17.24
CA ILE A 331 4.26 1.12 -16.90
C ILE A 331 4.45 2.60 -16.55
N LYS A 332 5.52 2.97 -15.85
CA LYS A 332 5.78 4.36 -15.47
C LYS A 332 6.09 5.28 -16.66
N GLN A 333 6.79 4.75 -17.65
CA GLN A 333 7.30 5.49 -18.81
C GLN A 333 6.32 5.51 -19.97
N GLU A 334 5.72 4.37 -20.30
CA GLU A 334 4.89 4.21 -21.50
C GLU A 334 3.42 4.53 -21.24
N MET A 335 2.96 4.43 -19.99
CA MET A 335 1.56 4.72 -19.63
C MET A 335 1.41 6.05 -18.88
N SER A 336 0.22 6.63 -18.98
CA SER A 336 -0.08 7.91 -18.32
C SER A 336 -1.42 7.89 -17.57
N GLY A 337 -1.68 8.97 -16.84
CA GLY A 337 -2.94 9.15 -16.10
C GLY A 337 -3.31 7.99 -15.17
N ASP A 338 -4.61 7.72 -15.07
CA ASP A 338 -5.16 6.71 -14.16
C ASP A 338 -4.94 5.28 -14.64
N VAL A 339 -4.73 5.08 -15.94
CA VAL A 339 -4.34 3.78 -16.50
C VAL A 339 -2.99 3.36 -15.93
N LYS A 340 -1.99 4.25 -15.97
CA LYS A 340 -0.70 4.01 -15.31
C LYS A 340 -0.88 3.69 -13.83
N GLN A 341 -1.67 4.48 -13.11
CA GLN A 341 -1.85 4.29 -11.67
C GLN A 341 -2.49 2.94 -11.34
N ALA A 342 -3.47 2.51 -12.15
CA ALA A 342 -4.14 1.23 -11.97
C ALA A 342 -3.21 0.06 -12.25
N MET A 343 -2.52 0.05 -13.40
CA MET A 343 -1.57 -1.02 -13.76
C MET A 343 -0.42 -1.10 -12.76
N TYR A 344 0.14 0.06 -12.38
CA TYR A 344 1.19 0.13 -11.38
C TYR A 344 0.70 -0.38 -10.02
N GLY A 345 -0.50 0.00 -9.59
CA GLY A 345 -1.13 -0.48 -8.36
C GLY A 345 -1.29 -2.01 -8.33
N ILE A 346 -1.68 -2.63 -9.45
CA ILE A 346 -1.76 -4.09 -9.57
C ILE A 346 -0.38 -4.71 -9.38
N VAL A 347 0.63 -4.24 -10.12
CA VAL A 347 1.99 -4.80 -10.07
C VAL A 347 2.59 -4.67 -8.66
N ARG A 348 2.45 -3.52 -8.01
CA ARG A 348 2.93 -3.29 -6.64
C ARG A 348 2.21 -4.19 -5.62
N SER A 349 0.91 -4.36 -5.77
CA SER A 349 0.11 -5.27 -4.93
C SER A 349 0.56 -6.72 -5.08
N VAL A 350 0.81 -7.17 -6.32
CA VAL A 350 1.36 -8.51 -6.60
C VAL A 350 2.75 -8.67 -5.97
N LYS A 351 3.61 -7.66 -6.06
CA LYS A 351 4.99 -7.71 -5.55
C LYS A 351 5.06 -7.78 -4.04
N ASN A 352 4.45 -6.82 -3.35
CA ASN A 352 4.39 -6.76 -1.89
C ASN A 352 3.22 -5.86 -1.47
N GLN A 353 2.05 -6.46 -1.23
CA GLN A 353 0.85 -5.72 -0.86
C GLN A 353 1.01 -4.90 0.43
N PRO A 354 1.58 -5.42 1.54
CA PRO A 354 1.89 -4.61 2.72
C PRO A 354 2.76 -3.37 2.43
N ASN A 355 3.77 -3.51 1.57
CA ASN A 355 4.62 -2.39 1.16
C ASN A 355 3.86 -1.36 0.31
N TYR A 356 3.07 -1.81 -0.68
CA TYR A 356 2.20 -0.94 -1.48
C TYR A 356 1.27 -0.10 -0.60
N ILE A 357 0.67 -0.72 0.42
CA ILE A 357 -0.23 -0.01 1.35
C ILE A 357 0.56 0.95 2.26
N ALA A 358 1.77 0.59 2.69
CA ALA A 358 2.64 1.47 3.47
C ALA A 358 3.02 2.75 2.70
N GLU A 359 3.37 2.62 1.42
CA GLU A 359 3.66 3.77 0.55
C GLU A 359 2.44 4.70 0.40
N ARG A 360 1.23 4.13 0.34
CA ARG A 360 -0.01 4.91 0.29
C ARG A 360 -0.29 5.66 1.58
N LEU A 361 -0.06 5.02 2.73
CA LEU A 361 -0.12 5.71 4.03
C LEU A 361 0.88 6.87 4.08
N TYR A 362 2.10 6.65 3.61
CA TYR A 362 3.11 7.70 3.56
C TYR A 362 2.70 8.86 2.67
N LYS A 363 2.22 8.58 1.44
CA LYS A 363 1.71 9.61 0.52
C LYS A 363 0.51 10.37 1.09
N ALA A 364 -0.38 9.71 1.82
CA ALA A 364 -1.53 10.33 2.47
C ALA A 364 -1.11 11.33 3.57
N MET A 365 0.06 11.15 4.18
CA MET A 365 0.49 11.96 5.33
C MET A 365 1.64 12.93 5.01
N LYS A 366 2.44 12.71 3.95
CA LYS A 366 3.61 13.56 3.61
C LYS A 366 3.26 14.92 3.00
N CYS A 367 2.14 15.01 2.27
CA CYS A 367 1.79 16.19 1.51
C CYS A 367 1.45 17.39 2.41
N ILE A 368 1.26 18.59 1.84
CA ILE A 368 0.78 19.75 2.61
C ILE A 368 -0.62 19.43 3.12
N GLY A 369 -0.73 19.09 4.41
CA GLY A 369 -1.94 18.55 5.02
C GLY A 369 -2.04 17.03 4.91
N THR A 370 -2.88 16.43 5.75
CA THR A 370 -3.12 14.98 5.75
C THR A 370 -4.36 14.64 4.93
N ASP A 371 -4.26 13.66 4.04
CA ASP A 371 -5.44 12.99 3.46
C ASP A 371 -6.02 12.01 4.50
N ASP A 372 -6.81 12.57 5.42
CA ASP A 372 -7.48 11.79 6.47
C ASP A 372 -8.39 10.70 5.91
N ARG A 373 -8.92 10.87 4.69
CA ARG A 373 -9.81 9.86 4.09
C ARG A 373 -9.02 8.62 3.72
N ALA A 374 -7.87 8.78 3.07
CA ALA A 374 -6.97 7.67 2.77
C ALA A 374 -6.40 7.04 4.04
N LEU A 375 -5.96 7.87 5.00
CA LEU A 375 -5.45 7.38 6.29
C LEU A 375 -6.50 6.54 7.02
N ILE A 376 -7.72 7.05 7.22
CA ILE A 376 -8.78 6.32 7.91
C ILE A 376 -9.17 5.06 7.13
N ARG A 377 -9.31 5.13 5.80
CA ARG A 377 -9.66 3.98 4.96
C ARG A 377 -8.67 2.83 5.11
N ILE A 378 -7.37 3.12 5.02
CA ILE A 378 -6.33 2.10 5.15
C ILE A 378 -6.29 1.57 6.58
N MET A 379 -6.30 2.46 7.58
CA MET A 379 -6.21 2.06 8.99
C MET A 379 -7.37 1.16 9.42
N VAL A 380 -8.60 1.46 8.98
CA VAL A 380 -9.78 0.62 9.25
C VAL A 380 -9.69 -0.70 8.50
N SER A 381 -9.56 -0.67 7.17
CA SER A 381 -9.65 -1.87 6.32
C SER A 381 -8.54 -2.88 6.57
N ARG A 382 -7.37 -2.45 7.07
CA ARG A 382 -6.22 -3.35 7.29
C ARG A 382 -6.02 -3.75 8.76
N SER A 383 -6.74 -3.13 9.70
CA SER A 383 -6.56 -3.30 11.15
C SER A 383 -6.63 -4.77 11.62
N GLU A 384 -7.48 -5.56 10.98
CA GLU A 384 -7.73 -6.97 11.30
C GLU A 384 -7.17 -7.94 10.23
N VAL A 385 -6.31 -7.45 9.33
CA VAL A 385 -5.71 -8.25 8.25
C VAL A 385 -4.19 -8.30 8.38
N ASP A 386 -3.50 -7.21 8.06
CA ASP A 386 -2.04 -7.17 7.91
C ASP A 386 -1.42 -5.84 8.34
N LEU A 387 -2.13 -5.01 9.12
CA LEU A 387 -1.61 -3.72 9.58
C LEU A 387 -0.30 -3.85 10.37
N PHE A 388 -0.01 -5.00 10.99
CA PHE A 388 1.30 -5.24 11.59
C PHE A 388 2.41 -5.34 10.52
N ASN A 389 2.15 -6.04 9.41
CA ASN A 389 3.08 -6.16 8.29
C ASN A 389 3.28 -4.80 7.62
N ILE A 390 2.21 -4.04 7.40
CA ILE A 390 2.27 -2.69 6.83
C ILE A 390 3.15 -1.77 7.70
N ARG A 391 3.01 -1.82 9.03
CA ARG A 391 3.85 -1.05 9.95
C ARG A 391 5.34 -1.41 9.84
N LYS A 392 5.65 -2.68 9.60
CA LYS A 392 7.03 -3.16 9.41
C LYS A 392 7.60 -2.59 8.11
N GLU A 393 6.88 -2.76 7.01
CA GLU A 393 7.27 -2.22 5.69
C GLU A 393 7.43 -0.70 5.71
N PHE A 394 6.51 0.00 6.37
CA PHE A 394 6.58 1.45 6.55
C PHE A 394 7.87 1.87 7.24
N LYS A 395 8.22 1.20 8.35
CA LYS A 395 9.47 1.46 9.08
C LYS A 395 10.70 1.13 8.23
N GLU A 396 10.65 0.05 7.47
CA GLU A 396 11.77 -0.40 6.63
C GLU A 396 12.00 0.51 5.41
N THR A 397 10.97 1.20 4.94
CA THR A 397 11.01 2.05 3.73
C THR A 397 11.22 3.53 4.06
N HIS A 398 10.73 4.01 5.20
CA HIS A 398 10.72 5.44 5.55
C HIS A 398 11.56 5.79 6.78
N ASP A 399 12.27 4.84 7.37
CA ASP A 399 13.14 5.00 8.55
C ASP A 399 12.48 5.66 9.77
N CYS A 400 11.15 5.66 9.82
CA CYS A 400 10.32 6.14 10.92
C CYS A 400 9.17 5.17 11.15
N SER A 401 8.72 4.98 12.40
CA SER A 401 7.56 4.12 12.62
C SER A 401 6.27 4.81 12.19
N LEU A 402 5.30 4.04 11.70
CA LEU A 402 3.96 4.56 11.38
C LEU A 402 3.32 5.29 12.58
N HIS A 403 3.62 4.83 13.81
CA HIS A 403 3.12 5.45 15.03
C HIS A 403 3.68 6.86 15.24
N GLU A 404 4.99 7.02 15.15
CA GLU A 404 5.66 8.32 15.27
C GLU A 404 5.20 9.25 14.14
N PHE A 405 5.07 8.73 12.92
CA PHE A 405 4.67 9.53 11.76
C PHE A 405 3.26 10.10 11.93
N ILE A 406 2.28 9.27 12.33
CA ILE A 406 0.92 9.74 12.58
C ILE A 406 0.90 10.75 13.73
N GLN A 407 1.68 10.56 14.79
CA GLN A 407 1.71 11.51 15.91
C GLN A 407 2.19 12.89 15.48
N VAL A 408 3.24 12.98 14.66
CA VAL A 408 3.77 14.26 14.18
C VAL A 408 2.77 14.98 13.27
N GLU A 409 2.18 14.26 12.32
CA GLU A 409 1.30 14.87 11.31
C GLU A 409 -0.10 15.22 11.86
N THR A 410 -0.62 14.46 12.83
CA THR A 410 -1.95 14.71 13.43
C THR A 410 -1.92 15.71 14.61
N MET A 411 -0.74 16.14 15.06
CA MET A 411 -0.58 17.13 16.13
C MET A 411 -1.11 18.54 15.78
N VAL A 412 -1.48 18.77 14.52
CA VAL A 412 -2.09 20.04 14.09
C VAL A 412 -3.61 20.09 14.36
N GLU A 413 -4.27 18.97 14.66
CA GLU A 413 -5.72 18.93 14.95
C GLU A 413 -6.16 18.15 16.21
N PHE A 414 -5.29 17.36 16.85
CA PHE A 414 -5.68 16.53 18.00
C PHE A 414 -5.00 16.98 19.32
N PRO A 415 -5.76 17.20 20.41
CA PRO A 415 -5.17 17.19 21.74
C PRO A 415 -4.55 15.82 22.02
N ILE A 416 -3.48 15.85 22.81
CA ILE A 416 -2.47 14.81 23.11
C ILE A 416 -3.05 13.46 23.65
N HIS A 417 -4.38 13.30 23.73
CA HIS A 417 -5.07 12.21 24.39
C HIS A 417 -5.66 11.13 23.46
N ALA A 418 -5.83 11.38 22.16
CA ALA A 418 -6.23 10.34 21.20
C ALA A 418 -5.04 9.47 20.76
N ARG A 419 -4.46 8.69 21.70
CA ARG A 419 -3.44 7.68 21.38
C ARG A 419 -4.08 6.56 20.55
N LEU A 420 -4.13 6.72 19.22
CA LEU A 420 -4.68 5.72 18.26
C LEU A 420 -4.25 4.30 18.67
N PRO A 421 -5.15 3.49 19.27
CA PRO A 421 -4.79 2.16 19.77
C PRO A 421 -4.33 1.24 18.63
N LEU A 422 -4.78 1.52 17.40
CA LEU A 422 -4.46 0.83 16.16
C LEU A 422 -2.95 0.75 15.85
N CYS A 423 -2.16 1.71 16.34
CA CYS A 423 -0.73 1.81 16.06
C CYS A 423 0.16 1.43 17.25
N ARG A 424 -0.39 0.99 18.40
CA ARG A 424 0.41 0.69 19.59
C ARG A 424 1.45 -0.40 19.31
N PRO A 425 2.67 -0.31 19.85
CA PRO A 425 3.62 -1.43 19.80
C PRO A 425 2.97 -2.67 20.43
N ALA A 426 3.15 -3.83 19.80
CA ALA A 426 2.67 -5.08 20.37
C ALA A 426 3.28 -5.27 21.77
N PRO A 427 2.54 -5.76 22.77
CA PRO A 427 3.14 -6.10 24.06
C PRO A 427 4.27 -7.10 23.81
N MET A 428 5.46 -6.77 24.30
CA MET A 428 6.59 -7.70 24.34
C MET A 428 6.15 -8.87 25.20
N ILE A 429 5.84 -10.00 24.56
CA ILE A 429 5.61 -11.26 25.28
C ILE A 429 6.99 -11.68 25.77
N GLY A 430 7.18 -11.65 27.10
CA GLY A 430 8.37 -12.11 27.79
C GLY A 430 8.48 -13.63 27.81
#